data_AF-A0A838TEV2-F1
#
_entry.id   AF-A0A838TEV2-F1
#
_cell.length_a   1.000
_cell.length_b   1.000
_cell.length_c   1.000
_cell.angle_alpha   90.00
_cell.angle_beta   90.00
_cell.angle_gamma   90.00
#
_symmetry.space_group_name_H-M   'P 1'
#
loop_
_entity.id
_entity.type
_entity.pdbx_description
1 polymer ?
#
loop_
_entity_poly.entity_id
_entity_poly.type
_entity_poly.pdbx_seq_one_letter_code
_entity_poly.pdbx_strand_id
1 'polypeptide(L)' 'MPGELAKLYKVSHPTILRWIKGIGEKLGKRDGQYYSVKQIEIIFEELGLPKTIYY' A
#
# COMPACT_ATOMS: atom_id res chain seq x y z
N MET A 1 -6.45 -3.45 3.11
CA MET A 1 -6.23 -4.48 2.05
C MET A 1 -5.68 -3.84 0.77
N PRO A 2 -5.08 -4.58 -0.20
CA PRO A 2 -4.52 -4.00 -1.42
C PRO A 2 -5.51 -3.16 -2.23
N GLY A 3 -6.78 -3.58 -2.30
CA GLY A 3 -7.85 -2.85 -3.00
C GLY A 3 -8.14 -1.46 -2.41
N GLU A 4 -8.04 -1.28 -1.09
CA GLU A 4 -8.23 0.02 -0.45
C GLU A 4 -7.05 0.95 -0.74
N LEU A 5 -5.83 0.42 -0.73
CA LEU A 5 -4.64 1.19 -1.10
C LEU A 5 -4.71 1.65 -2.56
N ALA A 6 -5.15 0.79 -3.49
CA ALA A 6 -5.38 1.19 -4.88
C ALA A 6 -6.34 2.39 -4.98
N LYS A 7 -7.47 2.37 -4.24
CA LYS A 7 -8.42 3.48 -4.20
C LYS A 7 -7.79 4.74 -3.60
N LEU A 8 -7.07 4.59 -2.49
CA LEU A 8 -6.46 5.69 -1.74
C LEU A 8 -5.38 6.41 -2.57
N TYR A 9 -4.53 5.65 -3.26
CA TYR A 9 -3.50 6.19 -4.15
C TYR A 9 -4.01 6.55 -5.56
N LYS A 10 -5.30 6.30 -5.85
CA LYS A 10 -5.93 6.48 -7.17
C LYS A 10 -5.18 5.77 -8.30
N VAL A 11 -4.78 4.53 -8.05
CA VAL A 11 -4.10 3.65 -9.03
C VAL A 11 -4.87 2.36 -9.23
N SER A 12 -4.57 1.65 -10.31
CA SER A 12 -5.16 0.33 -10.56
C SER A 12 -4.70 -0.72 -9.55
N HIS A 13 -5.52 -1.75 -9.32
CA HIS A 13 -5.16 -2.86 -8.42
C HIS A 13 -3.85 -3.59 -8.83
N PRO A 14 -3.58 -3.87 -10.12
CA PRO A 14 -2.28 -4.41 -10.54
C PRO A 14 -1.10 -3.47 -10.23
N THR A 15 -1.29 -2.15 -10.35
CA THR A 15 -0.25 -1.16 -10.04
C THR A 15 0.14 -1.23 -8.58
N ILE A 16 -0.83 -1.19 -7.66
CA ILE A 16 -0.52 -1.21 -6.23
C ILE A 16 0.14 -2.53 -5.81
N LEU A 17 -0.29 -3.67 -6.38
CA LEU A 17 0.33 -4.96 -6.12
C LEU A 17 1.79 -5.00 -6.56
N ARG A 18 2.12 -4.40 -7.71
CA ARG A 18 3.50 -4.32 -8.20
C ARG A 18 4.37 -3.46 -7.26
N TRP A 19 3.85 -2.34 -6.76
CA TRP A 19 4.56 -1.49 -5.81
C TRP A 19 4.80 -2.20 -4.48
N ILE A 20 3.77 -2.84 -3.92
CA ILE A 20 3.86 -3.64 -2.69
C ILE A 20 4.90 -4.77 -2.85
N LYS A 21 4.92 -5.45 -4.01
CA LYS A 21 5.92 -6.49 -4.30
C LYS A 21 7.34 -5.92 -4.30
N GLY A 22 7.53 -4.70 -4.81
CA GLY A 22 8.83 -4.02 -4.84
C GLY A 22 9.39 -3.69 -3.45
N ILE A 23 8.52 -3.48 -2.46
CA ILE A 23 8.91 -3.18 -1.07
C ILE A 23 8.77 -4.41 -0.14
N GLY A 24 8.59 -5.61 -0.70
CA GLY A 24 8.24 -6.82 0.04
C GLY A 24 9.25 -7.22 1.13
N GLU A 25 10.54 -6.96 0.91
CA GLU A 25 11.59 -7.24 1.90
C GLU A 25 11.42 -6.40 3.18
N LYS A 26 11.08 -5.10 3.03
CA LYS A 26 10.83 -4.20 4.15
C LYS A 26 9.47 -4.44 4.80
N LEU A 27 8.45 -4.70 3.97
CA LEU A 27 7.07 -4.91 4.42
C LEU A 27 6.91 -6.22 5.23
N GLY A 28 7.79 -7.19 4.98
CA GLY A 28 7.77 -8.50 5.62
C GLY A 28 6.63 -9.39 5.11
N LYS A 29 6.37 -10.48 5.84
CA LYS A 29 5.37 -11.47 5.45
C LYS A 29 3.96 -10.89 5.63
N ARG A 30 3.17 -10.87 4.56
CA ARG A 30 1.73 -10.61 4.64
C ARG A 30 1.02 -11.83 5.21
N ASP A 31 0.25 -11.65 6.27
CA ASP A 31 -0.62 -12.68 6.82
C ASP A 31 -2.09 -12.35 6.52
N GLY A 32 -2.69 -13.13 5.63
CA GLY A 32 -4.06 -12.91 5.18
C GLY A 32 -4.25 -11.71 4.24
N GLN A 33 -5.48 -11.17 4.25
CA GLN A 33 -5.94 -10.16 3.29
C GLN A 33 -5.62 -8.71 3.70
N TYR A 34 -5.45 -8.48 5.00
CA TYR A 34 -5.27 -7.16 5.60
C TYR A 34 -3.79 -6.89 5.90
N TYR A 35 -3.48 -5.61 6.04
CA TYR A 35 -2.17 -5.16 6.49
C TYR A 35 -2.27 -4.80 7.96
N SER A 36 -1.23 -5.09 8.74
CA SER A 36 -1.10 -4.54 10.08
C SER A 36 -0.84 -3.03 10.03
N VAL A 37 -1.05 -2.34 11.16
CA VAL A 37 -0.76 -0.90 11.27
C VAL A 37 0.68 -0.59 10.85
N LYS A 38 1.65 -1.38 11.34
CA LYS A 38 3.08 -1.25 10.97
C LYS A 38 3.32 -1.42 9.46
N GLN A 39 2.61 -2.34 8.82
CA GLN A 39 2.73 -2.52 7.37
C GLN A 39 2.17 -1.33 6.60
N ILE A 40 1.10 -0.70 7.09
CA ILE A 40 0.56 0.52 6.50
C ILE A 40 1.54 1.70 6.68
N GLU A 41 2.17 1.82 7.85
CA GLU A 41 3.21 2.83 8.11
C GLU A 41 4.37 2.69 7.12
N ILE A 42 4.93 1.47 6.98
CA ILE A 42 6.00 1.18 6.01
C ILE A 42 5.56 1.50 4.57
N ILE A 43 4.32 1.17 4.21
CA ILE A 43 3.78 1.49 2.87
C ILE A 43 3.76 3.01 2.64
N PHE A 44 3.36 3.80 3.63
CA PHE A 44 3.36 5.27 3.50
C PHE A 44 4.76 5.87 3.51
N GLU A 45 5.69 5.30 4.26
CA GLU A 45 7.10 5.71 4.24
C GLU A 45 7.74 5.46 2.88
N GLU A 46 7.49 4.30 2.26
CA GLU A 46 8.12 3.90 1.00
C GLU A 46 7.44 4.49 -0.25
N LEU A 47 6.10 4.57 -0.25
CA LEU A 47 5.33 5.02 -1.42
C LEU A 47 4.91 6.50 -1.33
N GLY A 48 5.12 7.12 -0.16
CA GLY A 48 4.68 8.47 0.15
C GLY A 48 3.21 8.53 0.58
N LEU A 49 2.81 9.64 1.21
CA LEU A 49 1.41 9.82 1.59
C LEU A 49 0.54 10.01 0.33
N PRO A 50 -0.58 9.29 0.21
CA PRO A 50 -1.51 9.46 -0.89
C PRO A 50 -2.02 10.90 -0.87
N LYS A 51 -1.95 11.60 -2.01
CA LYS A 51 -2.45 12.97 -2.10
C LYS A 51 -3.93 12.97 -1.72
N THR A 52 -4.27 13.60 -0.60
CA THR A 52 -5.64 13.96 -0.28
C THR A 52 -6.07 14.99 -1.32
N ILE A 53 -6.67 14.52 -2.41
CA ILE A 53 -7.35 15.41 -3.34
C ILE A 53 -8.67 15.75 -2.65
N TYR A 54 -8.63 16.79 -1.80
CA TYR A 54 -9.84 17.49 -1.39
C TYR A 54 -10.44 18.11 -2.67
N TYR A 55 -11.66 17.68 -3.00
CA TYR A 55 -12.54 18.35 -3.95
C TYR A 55 -13.55 19.17 -3.16
#